data_AF-A0A7V9B4B7-F1
#
_entry.id   AF-A0A7V9B4B7-F1
#
_cell.length_a   1.000
_cell.length_b   1.000
_cell.length_c   1.000
_cell.angle_alpha   90.00
_cell.angle_beta   90.00
_cell.angle_gamma   90.00
#
_symmetry.space_group_name_H-M   'P 1'
#
loop_
_entity.id
_entity.type
_entity.pdbx_description
1 polymer ?
#
loop_
_entity_poly.entity_id
_entity_poly.type
_entity_poly.pdbx_seq_one_letter_code
_entity_poly.pdbx_strand_id
1 'polypeptide(L)' 'GRVVVAAAPDQMAAVLDGAAAAGVPTSRIGLATGDRLVVKDLLDVAVADLTSSWHDHLPAALGHGTTQG' A
#
# COMPACT_ATOMS: atom_id res chain seq x y z
N GLY A 1 9.71 -7.43 -12.66
CA GLY A 1 8.56 -7.03 -11.82
C GLY A 1 9.06 -6.47 -10.51
N ARG A 2 8.21 -5.76 -9.76
CA ARG A 2 8.50 -5.32 -8.38
C ARG A 2 7.46 -5.92 -7.46
N VAL A 3 7.85 -6.26 -6.24
CA VAL A 3 6.96 -6.80 -5.22
C VAL A 3 7.17 -6.04 -3.92
N VAL A 4 6.11 -5.92 -3.14
CA VAL A 4 6.15 -5.42 -1.77
C VAL A 4 5.68 -6.54 -0.86
N VAL A 5 6.45 -6.83 0.19
CA VAL A 5 6.16 -7.92 1.12
C VAL A 5 6.11 -7.35 2.53
N ALA A 6 5.04 -7.68 3.25
CA ALA A 6 4.98 -7.49 4.70
C ALA A 6 5.36 -8.82 5.37
N ALA A 7 6.30 -8.78 6.30
CA ALA A 7 6.74 -9.93 7.07
C ALA A 7 6.73 -9.58 8.55
N ALA A 8 6.44 -10.59 9.39
CA ALA A 8 6.61 -10.46 10.82
C ALA A 8 8.11 -10.20 11.16
N PRO A 9 8.43 -9.47 12.24
CA PRO A 9 9.81 -9.08 12.55
C PRO A 9 10.78 -10.26 12.67
N ASP A 10 10.33 -11.38 13.23
CA ASP A 10 11.05 -12.63 13.39
C ASP A 10 11.31 -13.35 12.06
N GLN A 11 10.47 -13.12 11.05
CA GLN A 11 10.60 -13.71 9.72
C GLN A 11 11.36 -12.84 8.72
N MET A 12 11.69 -11.59 9.08
CA MET A 12 12.32 -10.62 8.20
C MET A 12 13.68 -11.11 7.67
N ALA A 13 14.50 -11.72 8.54
CA ALA A 13 15.81 -12.24 8.16
C ALA A 13 15.70 -13.30 7.06
N ALA A 14 14.81 -14.28 7.25
CA ALA A 14 14.59 -15.35 6.28
C ALA A 14 14.15 -14.83 4.90
N VAL A 15 13.30 -13.80 4.86
CA VAL A 15 12.86 -13.17 3.60
C VAL A 15 14.03 -12.48 2.88
N LEU A 16 14.83 -11.71 3.62
CA LEU A 16 15.97 -10.99 3.05
C LEU A 16 17.06 -11.94 2.57
N ASP A 17 17.36 -13.00 3.33
CA ASP A 17 18.33 -14.01 2.96
C ASP A 17 17.89 -14.78 1.70
N GLY A 18 16.61 -15.14 1.62
CA GLY A 18 16.04 -15.78 0.43
C GLY A 18 16.13 -14.88 -0.82
N ALA A 19 15.86 -13.58 -0.66
CA ALA A 19 15.99 -12.62 -1.76
C ALA A 19 17.46 -12.43 -2.19
N ALA A 20 18.39 -12.35 -1.22
CA ALA A 20 19.81 -12.23 -1.48
C ALA A 20 20.36 -13.47 -2.19
N ALA A 21 19.99 -14.67 -1.76
CA ALA A 21 20.38 -15.93 -2.41
C ALA A 21 19.88 -16.03 -3.86
N ALA A 22 18.73 -15.42 -4.16
CA ALA A 22 18.17 -15.33 -5.51
C ALA A 22 18.73 -14.14 -6.33
N GLY A 23 19.64 -13.34 -5.78
CA GLY A 23 20.18 -12.15 -6.45
C GLY A 23 19.16 -11.03 -6.66
N VAL A 24 18.08 -11.00 -5.87
CA VAL A 24 17.02 -10.00 -5.97
C VAL A 24 17.37 -8.78 -5.10
N PRO A 25 17.52 -7.58 -5.68
CA PRO A 25 17.75 -6.37 -4.89
C PRO A 25 16.56 -6.07 -3.99
N THR A 26 16.84 -5.79 -2.71
CA THR A 26 15.81 -5.45 -1.71
C THR A 26 16.09 -4.10 -1.04
N SER A 27 15.03 -3.49 -0.55
CA SER A 27 15.10 -2.30 0.29
C SER A 27 13.96 -2.35 1.31
N ARG A 28 14.26 -1.98 2.56
CA ARG A 28 13.24 -1.87 3.61
C ARG A 28 12.61 -0.48 3.55
N ILE A 29 11.34 -0.43 3.16
CA ILE A 29 10.62 0.82 2.91
C ILE A 29 9.83 1.36 4.11
N GLY A 30 9.60 0.56 5.15
CA GLY A 30 8.88 1.01 6.34
C GLY A 30 8.36 -0.12 7.22
N LEU A 31 7.38 0.22 8.05
CA LEU A 31 6.67 -0.68 8.96
C LEU A 31 5.17 -0.59 8.66
N ALA A 32 4.48 -1.73 8.63
CA ALA A 32 3.04 -1.80 8.44
C ALA A 32 2.35 -1.77 9.82
N THR A 33 2.19 -0.57 10.39
CA THR A 33 1.62 -0.37 11.74
C THR A 33 0.61 0.77 11.75
N GLY A 34 -0.35 0.70 12.66
CA GLY A 34 -1.34 1.77 12.86
C GLY A 34 -2.38 1.84 11.74
N ASP A 35 -3.07 2.97 11.67
CA ASP A 35 -4.20 3.24 10.77
C ASP A 35 -3.93 4.41 9.81
N ARG A 36 -2.66 4.81 9.66
CA ARG A 36 -2.23 5.93 8.82
C ARG A 36 -1.16 5.51 7.83
N LEU A 37 -1.27 5.99 6.59
CA LEU A 37 -0.21 5.94 5.60
C LEU A 37 0.62 7.22 5.71
N VAL A 38 1.89 7.07 6.07
CA VAL A 38 2.81 8.19 6.24
C VAL A 38 4.01 8.01 5.32
N VAL A 39 4.30 9.03 4.51
CA VAL A 39 5.56 9.18 3.79
C VAL A 39 6.20 10.46 4.26
N LYS A 40 7.39 10.31 4.86
CA LYS A 40 8.13 11.43 5.46
C LYS A 40 8.27 12.58 4.46
N ASP A 41 7.97 13.79 4.92
CA ASP A 41 8.06 15.04 4.17
C ASP A 41 7.16 15.11 2.91
N LEU A 42 6.20 14.19 2.77
CA LEU A 42 5.31 14.13 1.61
C LEU A 42 3.82 14.07 1.98
N LEU A 43 3.41 13.09 2.80
CA LEU A 43 2.00 12.90 3.16
C LEU A 43 1.82 12.18 4.48
N ASP A 44 0.68 12.44 5.10
CA ASP A 44 0.14 11.73 6.26
C ASP A 44 -1.39 11.69 6.13
N VAL A 45 -1.93 10.51 5.84
CA VAL A 45 -3.37 10.31 5.57
C VAL A 45 -3.90 9.09 6.30
N ALA A 46 -5.16 9.12 6.74
CA ALA A 46 -5.80 7.95 7.34
C ALA A 46 -6.06 6.88 6.27
N VAL A 47 -5.85 5.62 6.63
CA VAL A 47 -6.15 4.48 5.75
C VAL A 47 -7.65 4.39 5.44
N ALA A 48 -8.50 4.80 6.38
CA ALA A 48 -9.95 4.86 6.18
C ALA A 48 -10.35 5.83 5.05
N ASP A 49 -9.71 7.00 4.98
CA ASP A 49 -9.96 7.98 3.92
C ASP A 49 -9.50 7.45 2.57
N LEU A 50 -8.32 6.82 2.51
CA LEU A 50 -7.81 6.18 1.30
C LEU A 50 -8.74 5.05 0.81
N THR A 51 -9.23 4.23 1.74
CA THR A 51 -10.11 3.09 1.43
C THR A 51 -11.44 3.58 0.87
N SER A 52 -12.03 4.59 1.53
CA SER A 52 -13.29 5.19 1.08
C SER A 52 -13.11 5.86 -0.27
N SER A 53 -12.05 6.67 -0.44
CA SER A 53 -11.75 7.31 -1.72
C SER A 53 -11.55 6.29 -2.84
N TRP A 54 -10.86 5.17 -2.61
CA TRP A 54 -10.68 4.13 -3.62
C TRP A 54 -11.99 3.45 -3.99
N HIS A 55 -12.80 3.09 -2.99
CA HIS A 55 -14.07 2.39 -3.19
C HIS A 55 -15.12 3.27 -3.89
N ASP A 56 -15.16 4.55 -3.52
CA ASP A 56 -16.22 5.46 -3.95
C ASP A 56 -15.88 6.23 -5.23
N HIS A 57 -14.62 6.20 -5.68
CA HIS A 57 -14.17 6.95 -6.86
C HIS A 57 -14.97 6.58 -8.13
N LEU A 58 -15.11 5.29 -8.44
CA LEU A 58 -15.87 4.84 -9.62
C LEU A 58 -17.38 5.14 -9.49
N PRO A 59 -18.05 4.76 -8.39
CA PRO A 59 -19.45 5.16 -8.17
C PRO A 59 -19.70 6.66 -8.33
N ALA A 60 -18.84 7.50 -7.76
CA ALA A 60 -18.96 8.95 -7.90
C ALA A 60 -18.74 9.41 -9.35
N ALA A 61 -17.73 8.88 -10.05
CA ALA A 61 -17.46 9.24 -11.44
C ALA A 61 -18.60 8.85 -12.40
N LEU A 62 -19.31 7.75 -12.13
CA LEU A 62 -20.39 7.23 -12.97
C LEU A 62 -21.78 7.74 -12.56
N GLY A 63 -21.98 8.08 -11.29
CA GLY A 63 -23.28 8.50 -10.71
C GLY A 63 -23.77 9.89 -11.12
N HIS A 64 -22.93 10.72 -11.72
CA HIS A 64 -23.32 12.02 -12.29
C HIS A 64 -23.76 11.94 -13.76
N GLY A 65 -23.82 10.74 -14.35
CA GLY A 65 -23.94 10.54 -15.81
C GLY A 65 -25.05 9.60 -16.29
N THR A 66 -26.12 9.35 -15.52
CA THR A 66 -27.26 8.54 -16.01
C THR A 66 -28.65 9.12 -15.71
N THR A 67 -28.79 10.44 -15.59
CA THR A 67 -30.10 11.04 -15.91
C THR A 67 -30.33 10.85 -17.42
N GLN A 68 -31.05 9.78 -17.75
CA GLN A 68 -31.87 9.71 -18.95
C GLN A 68 -33.26 10.21 -18.55
N GLY A 69 -33.79 11.14 -19.35
CA GLY A 69 -35.13 11.70 -19.15
C GLY A 69 -36.25 10.69 -19.35
#